data_AF-A0A8J3AX96-F1
#
_entry.id   AF-A0A8J3AX96-F1
#
_cell.length_a   1.000
_cell.length_b   1.000
_cell.length_c   1.000
_cell.angle_alpha   90.00
_cell.angle_beta   90.00
_cell.angle_gamma   90.00
#
_symmetry.space_group_name_H-M   'P 1'
#
loop_
_entity.id
_entity.type
_entity.pdbx_description
1 polymer ?
#
loop_
_entity_poly.entity_id
_entity_poly.type
_entity_poly.pdbx_seq_one_letter_code
_entity_poly.pdbx_strand_id
1 'polypeptide(L)' 'MDDKTADRVMSASLDYFSRSTFFALLVLVAGWGLGWLLGFALARSIQSKTGAAICRRLCPIVGVLAAFPLAYKLMFSA' A
#
# COMPACT_ATOMS: atom_id res chain seq x y z
N MET A 1 27.35 24.24 15.64
CA MET A 1 26.45 23.68 14.62
C MET A 1 25.32 24.68 14.51
N ASP A 2 25.23 25.38 13.38
CA ASP A 2 24.38 26.57 13.22
C ASP A 2 22.90 26.18 13.22
N ASP A 3 22.06 26.80 14.05
CA ASP A 3 20.63 26.45 14.20
C ASP A 3 19.87 26.49 12.87
N LYS A 4 20.27 27.41 11.96
CA LYS A 4 19.73 27.49 10.59
C LYS A 4 20.03 26.29 9.71
N THR A 5 21.12 25.58 9.99
CA THR A 5 21.49 24.34 9.27
C THR A 5 20.66 23.18 9.79
N ALA A 6 20.39 23.13 11.10
CA ALA A 6 19.53 22.11 11.70
C ALA A 6 18.09 22.21 11.17
N ASP A 7 17.53 23.41 11.08
CA ASP A 7 16.17 23.63 10.53
C ASP A 7 16.05 23.24 9.05
N ARG A 8 17.08 23.50 8.23
CA ARG A 8 17.08 23.10 6.81
C ARG A 8 17.18 21.60 6.62
N VAL A 9 17.97 20.91 7.43
CA VAL A 9 18.09 19.44 7.37
C VAL A 9 16.80 18.78 7.89
N MET A 10 16.18 19.35 8.92
CA MET A 10 14.92 18.84 9.49
C MET A 10 13.75 19.01 8.53
N SER A 11 13.60 20.18 7.90
CA SER A 11 12.57 20.42 6.86
C SER A 11 12.76 19.53 5.63
N ALA A 12 13.99 19.36 5.14
CA ALA A 12 14.27 18.45 4.04
C ALA A 12 13.93 16.98 4.39
N SER A 13 14.23 16.54 5.62
CA SER A 13 13.90 15.18 6.07
C SER A 13 12.39 14.96 6.17
N LEU A 14 11.65 15.96 6.64
CA LEU A 14 10.19 15.95 6.70
C LEU A 14 9.55 15.86 5.31
N ASP A 15 10.07 16.61 4.33
CA ASP A 15 9.57 16.55 2.95
C ASP A 15 9.82 15.18 2.30
N TYR A 16 10.99 14.59 2.52
CA TYR A 16 11.30 13.24 2.04
C TYR A 16 10.40 12.18 2.71
N PHE A 17 10.22 12.27 4.02
CA PHE A 17 9.38 11.35 4.78
C PHE A 17 7.89 11.48 4.40
N SER A 18 7.41 12.71 4.18
CA SER A 18 6.05 12.97 3.73
C SER A 18 5.81 12.38 2.33
N ARG A 19 6.76 12.60 1.41
CA ARG A 19 6.65 12.10 0.04
C ARG A 19 6.70 10.58 -0.03
N SER A 20 7.61 9.93 0.71
CA SER A 20 7.71 8.47 0.77
C SER A 20 6.46 7.84 1.41
N THR A 21 5.91 8.45 2.46
CA THR A 21 4.67 8.02 3.11
C THR A 21 3.48 8.11 2.15
N PHE A 22 3.40 9.17 1.35
CA PHE A 22 2.33 9.33 0.37
C PHE A 22 2.38 8.26 -0.73
N PHE A 23 3.57 7.95 -1.26
CA PHE A 23 3.73 6.87 -2.23
C PHE A 23 3.43 5.49 -1.63
N ALA A 24 3.85 5.23 -0.39
CA ALA A 24 3.53 3.98 0.31
C ALA A 24 2.01 3.80 0.49
N LEU A 25 1.29 4.87 0.88
CA LEU A 25 -0.17 4.87 0.96
C LEU A 25 -0.82 4.60 -0.40
N LEU A 26 -0.36 5.25 -1.46
CA LEU A 26 -0.88 5.01 -2.82
C LEU A 26 -0.68 3.56 -3.25
N VAL A 27 0.47 2.96 -2.95
CA VAL A 27 0.76 1.55 -3.28
C VAL A 27 -0.15 0.60 -2.50
N LEU A 28 -0.41 0.87 -1.22
CA LEU A 28 -1.34 0.07 -0.41
C LEU A 28 -2.79 0.19 -0.92
N VAL A 29 -3.23 1.40 -1.27
CA VAL A 29 -4.56 1.65 -1.82
C VAL A 29 -4.71 1.00 -3.20
N ALA A 30 -3.70 1.08 -4.06
CA ALA A 30 -3.69 0.42 -5.35
C ALA A 30 -3.71 -1.11 -5.21
N GLY A 31 -2.91 -1.66 -4.29
CA GLY A 31 -2.90 -3.10 -3.97
C GLY A 31 -4.25 -3.58 -3.43
N TRP A 32 -4.91 -2.79 -2.58
CA TRP A 32 -6.27 -3.06 -2.11
C TRP A 32 -7.26 -3.05 -3.27
N GLY A 33 -7.27 -2.00 -4.10
CA GLY A 33 -8.18 -1.87 -5.24
C GLY A 33 -8.05 -3.01 -6.24
N LEU A 34 -6.81 -3.35 -6.61
CA LEU A 34 -6.51 -4.49 -7.49
C LEU A 34 -6.93 -5.82 -6.87
N GLY A 35 -6.64 -6.04 -5.58
CA GLY A 35 -7.10 -7.22 -4.85
C GLY A 35 -8.63 -7.33 -4.80
N TRP A 36 -9.34 -6.22 -4.69
CA TRP A 36 -10.81 -6.19 -4.70
C TRP A 36 -11.38 -6.54 -6.08
N LEU A 37 -10.81 -5.96 -7.15
CA LEU A 37 -11.15 -6.28 -8.54
C LEU A 37 -10.92 -7.77 -8.85
N LEU A 38 -9.78 -8.31 -8.44
CA LEU A 38 -9.44 -9.71 -8.64
C LEU A 38 -10.41 -10.63 -7.87
N GLY A 39 -10.68 -10.31 -6.61
CA GLY A 39 -11.64 -11.04 -5.78
C GLY A 39 -13.06 -10.99 -6.32
N PHE A 40 -13.46 -9.86 -6.93
CA PHE A 40 -14.76 -9.73 -7.58
C PHE A 40 -14.85 -10.57 -8.85
N ALA A 41 -13.79 -10.60 -9.67
CA ALA A 41 -13.70 -11.43 -10.86
C ALA A 41 -13.71 -12.93 -10.51
N LEU A 42 -12.89 -13.36 -9.54
CA LEU A 42 -12.85 -14.75 -9.06
C LEU A 42 -14.18 -15.19 -8.41
N ALA A 43 -14.82 -14.32 -7.65
CA ALA A 43 -16.12 -14.64 -7.06
C ALA A 43 -17.21 -14.89 -8.11
N ARG A 44 -17.02 -14.38 -9.33
CA ARG A 44 -17.92 -14.60 -10.47
C ARG A 44 -17.70 -15.96 -11.14
N SER A 45 -16.50 -16.53 -11.02
CA SER A 45 -16.17 -17.86 -11.54
C SER A 45 -16.43 -18.99 -10.53
N ILE A 46 -16.62 -18.68 -9.25
CA ILE A 46 -16.88 -19.67 -8.21
C ILE A 46 -18.39 -19.98 -8.14
N GLN A 47 -18.74 -21.26 -8.35
CA GLN A 47 -20.13 -21.75 -8.32
C GLN A 47 -20.72 -21.77 -6.89
N SER A 48 -19.86 -21.85 -5.87
CA SER A 48 -20.25 -21.85 -4.45
C SER A 48 -20.38 -20.43 -3.88
N LYS A 49 -21.56 -20.08 -3.37
CA LYS A 49 -21.84 -18.78 -2.73
C LYS A 49 -20.89 -18.47 -1.57
N THR A 50 -20.54 -19.48 -0.77
CA THR A 50 -19.64 -19.33 0.38
C THR A 50 -18.21 -19.07 -0.06
N GLY A 51 -17.71 -19.79 -1.07
CA GLY A 51 -16.37 -19.59 -1.62
C GLY A 51 -16.20 -18.22 -2.29
N ALA A 52 -17.24 -17.75 -2.99
CA ALA A 52 -17.27 -16.43 -3.60
C ALA A 52 -17.22 -15.30 -2.54
N ALA A 53 -17.95 -15.44 -1.42
CA ALA A 53 -17.92 -14.47 -0.32
C ALA A 53 -16.55 -14.43 0.38
N ILE A 54 -15.93 -15.59 0.59
CA ILE A 54 -14.60 -15.71 1.18
C ILE A 54 -13.54 -15.07 0.26
N CYS A 55 -13.56 -15.38 -1.03
CA CYS A 55 -12.63 -14.78 -2.00
C CYS A 55 -12.74 -13.25 -2.06
N ARG A 56 -13.97 -12.70 -2.05
CA ARG A 56 -14.17 -11.23 -2.01
C ARG A 56 -13.56 -10.57 -0.78
N ARG A 57 -13.50 -11.28 0.36
CA ARG A 57 -12.92 -10.76 1.60
C ARG A 57 -11.42 -11.00 1.69
N LEU A 58 -10.91 -12.12 1.20
CA LEU A 58 -9.48 -12.46 1.27
C LEU A 58 -8.65 -11.78 0.19
N CYS A 59 -9.12 -11.66 -1.05
CA CYS A 59 -8.35 -11.05 -2.14
C CYS A 59 -7.89 -9.60 -1.87
N PRO A 60 -8.68 -8.67 -1.27
CA PRO A 60 -8.15 -7.37 -0.88
C PRO A 60 -7.05 -7.46 0.18
N ILE A 61 -7.18 -8.37 1.15
CA ILE A 61 -6.17 -8.57 2.20
C ILE A 61 -4.88 -9.11 1.60
N VAL A 62 -4.98 -10.09 0.69
CA VAL A 62 -3.84 -10.64 -0.04
C VAL A 62 -3.21 -9.60 -0.97
N GLY A 63 -4.02 -8.75 -1.62
CA GLY A 63 -3.54 -7.63 -2.44
C GLY A 63 -2.75 -6.60 -1.64
N VAL A 64 -3.22 -6.27 -0.43
CA VAL A 64 -2.50 -5.39 0.51
C VAL A 64 -1.22 -6.05 1.01
N LEU A 65 -1.25 -7.34 1.36
CA LEU A 65 -0.06 -8.09 1.79
C LEU A 65 0.99 -8.21 0.68
N ALA A 66 0.57 -8.38 -0.57
CA ALA A 66 1.47 -8.42 -1.73
C ALA A 66 2.07 -7.04 -2.05
N ALA A 67 1.31 -5.96 -1.82
CA ALA A 67 1.76 -4.59 -1.99
C ALA A 67 2.64 -4.09 -0.82
N PHE A 68 2.52 -4.70 0.37
CA PHE A 68 3.27 -4.36 1.58
C PHE A 68 4.80 -4.40 1.39
N PRO A 69 5.44 -5.47 0.85
CA PRO A 69 6.89 -5.48 0.64
C PRO A 69 7.34 -4.42 -0.36
N LEU A 70 6.50 -4.06 -1.35
CA LEU A 70 6.79 -3.00 -2.32
C LEU A 70 6.75 -1.61 -1.65
N ALA A 71 5.74 -1.36 -0.81
CA ALA A 71 5.61 -0.13 -0.02
C ALA A 71 6.75 0.00 1.00
N TYR A 72 7.13 -1.10 1.66
CA TYR A 72 8.27 -1.14 2.58
C TYR A 72 9.58 -0.80 1.87
N LYS A 73 9.79 -1.34 0.66
CA LYS A 73 10.95 -0.99 -0.17
C LYS A 73 10.97 0.50 -0.51
N LEU A 74 9.83 1.10 -0.84
CA LEU A 74 9.76 2.53 -1.17
C LEU A 74 9.98 3.45 0.05
N MET A 75 9.62 3.00 1.26
CA MET A 75 9.89 3.75 2.49
C MET A 75 11.35 3.67 2.94
N PHE A 76 11.99 2.51 2.82
CA PHE A 76 13.35 2.26 3.34
C PHE A 76 14.46 2.34 2.29
N SER A 77 14.12 2.38 0.99
CA SER A 77 15.08 2.57 -0.11
C SER A 77 15.16 4.03 -0.57
N ALA A 78 14.61 4.97 0.20
CA ALA A 78 14.70 6.41 -0.05
C ALA A 78 15.93 7.01 0.66
#